data_AF-A0A183BUF3-F1
#
_entry.id   AF-A0A183BUF3-F1
#
_cell.length_a   1.000
_cell.length_b   1.000
_cell.length_c   1.000
_cell.angle_alpha   90.00
_cell.angle_beta   90.00
_cell.angle_gamma   90.00
#
_symmetry.space_group_name_H-M   'P 1'
#
loop_
_entity.id
_entity.type
_entity.pdbx_description
1 polymer ?
#
loop_
_entity_poly.entity_id
_entity_poly.type
_entity_poly.pdbx_seq_one_letter_code
_entity_poly.pdbx_strand_id
1 'polypeptide(L)'
;MSPSTPRPAGGAIAQLLGSTICIAERTKDSSFYTALRAKSIENLREECAQLSTGLYRLIHKYQALRLAVRELSRAYQHTRFYPLVPRYNLLKAMIKRILRTPAVDELDSILND
;
A
#
# COMPACT_ATOMS: atom_id res chain seq x y z
N MET A 1 -11.37 -39.26 -67.87
CA MET A 1 -10.97 -38.06 -67.11
C MET A 1 -11.57 -38.16 -65.71
N SER A 2 -10.76 -38.43 -64.69
CA SER A 2 -11.19 -38.47 -63.30
C SER A 2 -10.54 -37.31 -62.55
N PRO A 3 -11.26 -36.57 -61.69
CA PRO A 3 -10.76 -35.33 -61.10
C PRO A 3 -9.81 -35.66 -59.95
N SER A 4 -8.57 -35.16 -60.03
CA SER A 4 -7.64 -35.16 -58.91
C SER A 4 -8.12 -34.14 -57.87
N THR A 5 -8.63 -34.62 -56.75
CA THR A 5 -8.88 -33.80 -55.56
C THR A 5 -7.56 -33.27 -55.01
N PRO A 6 -7.50 -32.00 -54.55
CA PRO A 6 -6.27 -31.44 -54.02
C PRO A 6 -5.97 -32.12 -52.68
N ARG A 7 -4.92 -32.94 -52.67
CA ARG A 7 -4.38 -33.57 -51.47
C ARG A 7 -3.88 -32.44 -50.55
N PRO A 8 -4.28 -32.39 -49.26
CA PRO A 8 -3.77 -31.37 -48.35
C PRO A 8 -2.24 -31.52 -48.29
N ALA A 9 -1.54 -30.46 -48.66
CA ALA A 9 -0.10 -30.42 -48.80
C ALA A 9 0.57 -30.45 -47.41
N GLY A 10 0.83 -31.66 -46.90
CA GLY A 10 1.62 -31.88 -45.70
C GLY A 10 1.61 -33.34 -45.27
N GLY A 11 2.74 -34.05 -45.42
CA GLY A 11 2.88 -35.43 -44.95
C GLY A 11 2.69 -35.58 -43.44
N ALA A 12 2.55 -36.81 -42.94
CA ALA A 12 2.31 -37.10 -41.51
C ALA A 12 3.31 -36.39 -40.56
N ILE A 13 4.56 -36.25 -41.00
CA ILE A 13 5.62 -35.52 -40.27
C ILE A 13 5.28 -34.04 -40.13
N ALA A 14 4.77 -33.39 -41.19
CA ALA A 14 4.39 -31.98 -41.15
C ALA A 14 3.24 -31.72 -40.17
N GLN A 15 2.29 -32.66 -40.05
CA GLN A 15 1.19 -32.56 -39.09
C GLN A 15 1.68 -32.66 -37.64
N LEU A 16 2.64 -33.56 -37.39
CA LEU A 16 3.22 -33.79 -36.07
C LEU A 16 4.11 -32.63 -35.62
N LEU A 17 4.84 -32.03 -36.55
CA LEU A 17 5.57 -30.79 -36.31
C LEU A 17 4.62 -29.62 -36.04
N GLY A 18 3.54 -29.49 -36.82
CA GLY A 18 2.52 -28.46 -36.60
C GLY A 18 1.84 -28.59 -35.23
N SER A 19 1.51 -29.81 -34.79
CA SER A 19 0.95 -30.03 -33.46
C SER A 19 1.95 -29.73 -32.34
N THR A 20 3.22 -30.12 -32.51
CA THR A 20 4.29 -29.82 -31.54
C THR A 20 4.54 -28.32 -31.40
N ILE A 21 4.57 -27.59 -32.53
CA ILE A 21 4.68 -26.13 -32.54
C ILE A 21 3.47 -25.50 -31.84
N CYS A 22 2.25 -25.96 -32.14
CA CYS A 22 1.03 -25.44 -31.49
C CYS A 22 1.01 -25.70 -29.97
N ILE A 23 1.53 -26.85 -29.52
CA ILE A 23 1.69 -27.17 -28.09
C ILE A 23 2.78 -26.29 -27.45
N ALA A 24 3.90 -26.08 -28.13
CA ALA A 24 4.98 -25.21 -27.66
C ALA A 24 4.51 -23.74 -27.53
N GLU A 25 3.72 -23.25 -28.48
CA GLU A 25 3.12 -21.91 -28.43
C GLU A 25 2.16 -21.77 -27.25
N ARG A 26 1.24 -22.73 -27.04
CA ARG A 26 0.32 -22.72 -25.89
C ARG A 26 1.02 -22.80 -24.54
N THR A 27 2.09 -23.58 -24.43
CA THR A 27 2.86 -23.71 -23.18
C THR A 27 3.64 -22.44 -22.87
N LYS A 28 4.19 -21.77 -23.89
CA LYS A 28 4.82 -20.46 -23.74
C LYS A 28 3.82 -19.40 -23.27
N ASP A 29 2.66 -19.30 -23.92
CA ASP A 29 1.60 -18.37 -23.51
C ASP A 29 1.14 -18.67 -22.09
N SER A 30 0.93 -19.94 -21.74
CA SER A 30 0.57 -20.36 -20.39
C SER A 30 1.61 -19.92 -19.35
N SER A 31 2.91 -20.10 -19.62
CA SER A 31 4.00 -19.68 -18.72
C SER A 31 4.08 -18.16 -18.56
N PHE A 32 3.74 -17.40 -19.61
CA PHE A 32 3.70 -15.95 -19.56
C PHE A 32 2.50 -15.46 -18.74
N TYR A 33 1.31 -16.04 -18.94
CA TYR A 33 0.13 -15.71 -18.16
C TYR A 33 0.30 -16.03 -16.66
N THR A 34 0.96 -17.14 -16.32
CA THR A 34 1.25 -17.47 -14.91
C THR A 34 2.25 -16.50 -14.30
N ALA A 35 3.30 -16.11 -15.03
CA ALA A 35 4.26 -15.09 -14.58
C ALA A 35 3.58 -13.72 -14.38
N LEU A 36 2.70 -13.31 -15.31
CA LEU A 36 1.94 -12.08 -15.20
C LEU A 36 1.01 -12.08 -13.98
N ARG A 37 0.31 -13.21 -13.75
CA ARG A 37 -0.54 -13.39 -12.56
C ARG A 37 0.30 -13.35 -11.28
N ALA A 38 1.45 -14.03 -11.25
CA ALA A 38 2.33 -14.03 -10.08
C ALA A 38 2.82 -12.61 -9.75
N LYS A 39 3.24 -11.84 -10.76
CA LYS A 39 3.61 -10.43 -10.60
C LYS A 39 2.44 -9.60 -10.07
N SER A 40 1.23 -9.81 -10.59
CA SER A 40 0.03 -9.11 -10.12
C SER A 40 -0.30 -9.42 -8.64
N ILE A 41 -0.13 -10.68 -8.23
CA ILE A 41 -0.32 -11.10 -6.84
C ILE A 41 0.73 -10.46 -5.92
N GLU A 42 1.99 -10.40 -6.36
CA GLU A 42 3.07 -9.83 -5.56
C GLU A 42 2.89 -8.33 -5.34
N ASN A 43 2.55 -7.58 -6.39
CA ASN A 43 2.20 -6.17 -6.27
C ASN A 43 1.06 -5.94 -5.25
N LEU A 44 0.03 -6.78 -5.29
CA LEU A 44 -1.12 -6.66 -4.38
C LEU A 44 -0.73 -6.97 -2.92
N ARG A 45 0.23 -7.88 -2.70
CA ARG A 45 0.78 -8.16 -1.37
C ARG A 45 1.61 -7.00 -0.85
N GLU A 46 2.45 -6.41 -1.69
CA GLU A 46 3.24 -5.22 -1.34
C GLU A 46 2.33 -4.05 -0.97
N GLU A 47 1.30 -3.77 -1.76
CA GLU A 47 0.31 -2.73 -1.46
C GLU A 47 -0.41 -3.01 -0.13
N CYS A 48 -0.80 -4.26 0.12
CA CYS A 48 -1.44 -4.65 1.38
C CYS A 48 -0.50 -4.46 2.59
N ALA A 49 0.79 -4.79 2.45
CA ALA A 49 1.79 -4.58 3.48
C ALA A 49 2.04 -3.08 3.75
N GLN A 50 2.08 -2.26 2.70
CA GLN A 50 2.21 -0.81 2.80
C GLN A 50 0.99 -0.19 3.49
N LEU A 51 -0.22 -0.58 3.08
CA LEU A 51 -1.48 -0.12 3.69
C LEU A 51 -1.59 -0.52 5.15
N SER A 52 -1.24 -1.77 5.49
CA SER A 52 -1.22 -2.25 6.86
C SER A 52 -0.27 -1.42 7.72
N THR A 53 0.94 -1.17 7.23
CA THR A 53 1.93 -0.31 7.88
C THR A 53 1.40 1.11 8.06
N GLY A 54 0.76 1.68 7.03
CA GLY A 54 0.12 2.99 7.09
C GLY A 54 -0.99 3.06 8.16
N LEU A 55 -1.82 2.03 8.26
CA LEU A 55 -2.86 1.91 9.27
C LEU A 55 -2.29 1.90 10.69
N TYR A 56 -1.26 1.08 10.95
CA TYR A 56 -0.60 1.06 12.26
C TYR A 56 -0.03 2.42 12.62
N ARG A 57 0.66 3.08 11.68
CA ARG A 57 1.19 4.44 11.86
C ARG A 57 0.08 5.43 12.23
N LEU A 58 -1.05 5.40 11.50
CA LEU A 58 -2.18 6.29 11.75
C LEU A 58 -2.82 6.06 13.12
N ILE A 59 -2.97 4.80 13.53
CA ILE A 59 -3.48 4.44 14.86
C ILE A 59 -2.57 5.01 15.95
N HIS A 60 -1.25 4.85 15.83
CA HIS A 60 -0.30 5.41 16.79
C HIS A 60 -0.36 6.95 16.83
N LYS A 61 -0.44 7.63 15.67
CA LYS A 61 -0.64 9.09 15.60
C LYS A 61 -1.90 9.52 16.36
N TYR A 62 -3.02 8.85 16.10
CA TYR A 62 -4.29 9.15 16.78
C TYR A 62 -4.21 8.94 18.30
N GLN A 63 -3.58 7.86 18.75
CA GLN A 63 -3.41 7.57 20.18
C GLN A 63 -2.56 8.64 20.88
N ALA A 64 -1.43 9.03 20.29
CA ALA A 64 -0.56 10.07 20.82
C ALA A 64 -1.30 11.42 20.93
N LEU A 65 -2.03 11.81 19.88
CA LEU A 65 -2.83 13.04 19.87
C LEU A 65 -3.92 13.00 20.94
N ARG A 66 -4.61 11.87 21.08
CA ARG A 66 -5.66 11.68 22.10
C ARG A 66 -5.11 11.81 23.51
N LEU A 67 -3.91 11.31 23.78
CA LEU A 67 -3.22 11.50 25.07
C LEU A 67 -2.85 12.97 25.30
N ALA A 68 -2.29 13.64 24.29
CA ALA A 68 -1.96 15.06 24.39
C ALA A 68 -3.18 15.94 24.68
N VAL A 69 -4.32 15.67 24.03
CA VAL A 69 -5.59 16.39 24.28
C VAL A 69 -6.09 16.14 25.70
N ARG A 70 -6.01 14.91 26.21
CA ARG A 70 -6.38 14.58 27.60
C ARG A 70 -5.52 15.35 28.59
N GLU A 71 -4.21 15.35 28.38
CA GLU A 71 -3.29 16.07 29.26
C GLU A 71 -3.52 17.58 29.22
N LEU A 72 -3.74 18.15 28.03
CA LEU A 72 -4.10 19.55 27.88
C LEU A 72 -5.39 19.90 28.63
N SER A 73 -6.41 19.03 28.53
CA SER A 73 -7.68 19.22 29.23
C SER A 73 -7.51 19.18 30.75
N ARG A 74 -6.74 18.22 31.26
CA ARG A 74 -6.39 18.13 32.69
C ARG A 74 -5.64 19.37 33.15
N ALA A 75 -4.59 19.75 32.43
CA ALA A 75 -3.77 20.90 32.77
C ALA A 75 -4.57 22.21 32.70
N TYR A 76 -5.50 22.33 31.74
CA TYR A 76 -6.45 23.44 31.66
C TYR A 76 -7.33 23.57 32.92
N GLN A 77 -7.80 22.45 33.50
CA GLN A 77 -8.57 22.51 34.74
C GLN A 77 -7.79 23.18 35.88
N HIS A 78 -6.49 22.89 35.99
CA HIS A 78 -5.60 23.54 36.96
C HIS A 78 -5.36 25.02 36.66
N THR A 79 -5.48 25.45 35.40
CA THR A 79 -5.32 26.87 35.05
C THR A 79 -6.50 27.76 35.47
N ARG A 80 -7.65 27.17 35.84
CA ARG A 80 -8.87 27.93 36.16
C ARG A 80 -8.72 28.84 37.38
N PHE A 81 -7.75 28.56 38.25
CA PHE A 81 -7.45 29.34 39.45
C PHE A 81 -6.61 30.60 39.19
N TYR A 82 -6.08 30.76 37.97
CA TYR A 82 -5.26 31.92 37.62
C TYR A 82 -6.10 33.10 37.07
N PRO A 83 -5.68 34.36 37.29
CA PRO A 83 -6.26 35.54 36.66
C PRO A 83 -6.18 35.47 35.13
N LEU A 84 -7.03 36.24 34.44
CA LEU A 84 -7.26 36.16 32.99
C LEU A 84 -5.98 36.20 32.13
N VAL A 85 -5.10 37.19 32.38
CA VAL A 85 -3.89 37.41 31.56
C VAL A 85 -2.84 36.31 31.76
N PRO A 86 -2.42 35.96 32.99
CA PRO A 86 -1.51 34.81 33.22
C PRO A 86 -2.07 33.49 32.68
N ARG A 87 -3.38 33.28 32.83
CA ARG A 87 -4.06 32.08 32.36
C ARG A 87 -3.99 31.94 30.84
N TYR A 88 -4.20 33.02 30.09
CA TYR A 88 -4.08 33.01 28.64
C TYR A 88 -2.65 32.66 28.20
N ASN A 89 -1.64 33.28 28.82
CA ASN A 89 -0.24 33.02 28.49
C ASN A 89 0.16 31.56 28.76
N LEU A 90 -0.30 30.99 29.86
CA LEU A 90 -0.07 29.59 30.21
C LEU A 90 -0.74 28.64 29.21
N LEU A 91 -2.02 28.88 28.88
CA LEU A 91 -2.75 28.06 27.91
C LEU A 91 -2.12 28.12 26.52
N LYS A 92 -1.72 29.32 26.08
CA LYS A 92 -1.01 29.52 24.80
C LYS A 92 0.31 28.75 24.76
N ALA A 93 1.07 28.74 25.85
CA ALA A 93 2.33 28.00 25.95
C ALA A 93 2.10 26.47 25.92
N MET A 94 1.07 25.98 26.61
CA MET A 94 0.69 24.56 26.61
C MET A 94 0.33 24.06 25.21
N ILE A 95 -0.52 24.83 24.50
CA ILE A 95 -0.90 24.50 23.13
C ILE A 95 0.32 24.51 22.21
N LYS A 96 1.18 25.54 22.29
CA LYS A 96 2.43 25.59 21.50
C LYS A 96 3.36 24.42 21.78
N ARG A 97 3.44 23.94 23.03
CA ARG A 97 4.27 22.78 23.40
C ARG A 97 3.77 21.51 22.73
N ILE A 98 2.46 21.26 22.76
CA ILE A 98 1.85 20.09 22.11
C ILE A 98 2.14 20.09 20.61
N LEU A 99 1.99 21.26 19.96
CA LEU A 99 2.26 21.43 18.53
C LEU A 99 3.74 21.26 18.14
N ARG A 100 4.67 21.31 19.10
CA ARG A 100 6.12 21.13 18.90
C ARG A 100 6.65 19.79 19.41
N THR A 101 5.77 18.90 19.85
CA THR A 101 6.21 17.63 20.44
C THR A 101 6.76 16.74 19.32
N PRO A 102 7.96 16.14 19.47
CA PRO A 102 8.59 15.33 18.43
C PRO A 102 7.77 14.10 18.04
N ALA A 103 6.82 13.65 18.87
CA ALA A 103 5.86 12.62 18.48
C ALA A 103 5.01 13.02 17.25
N VAL A 104 4.87 14.31 16.95
CA VAL A 104 4.23 14.80 15.72
C VAL A 104 5.26 14.88 14.59
N ASP A 105 6.48 15.38 14.87
CA ASP A 105 7.53 15.63 13.87
C ASP A 105 8.32 14.37 13.44
N GLU A 106 8.71 13.48 14.36
CA GLU A 106 9.40 12.21 14.08
C GLU A 106 8.50 11.26 13.26
N LEU A 107 7.18 11.25 13.52
CA LEU A 107 6.22 10.46 12.76
C LEU A 107 5.90 11.05 11.37
N ASP A 108 6.24 12.31 11.13
CA ASP A 108 6.18 12.93 9.80
C ASP A 108 7.50 12.74 9.03
N SER A 109 8.64 12.62 9.72
CA SER A 109 9.92 12.26 9.08
C SER A 109 9.94 10.83 8.50
N ILE A 110 9.33 9.86 9.20
CA ILE A 110 9.16 8.46 8.73
C ILE A 110 8.14 8.35 7.58
N LEU A 111 7.45 9.44 7.23
CA LEU A 111 6.49 9.52 6.13
C LEU A 111 7.17 9.82 4.77
N ASN A 112 8.40 10.35 4.79
CA ASN A 112 9.12 10.85 3.61
C ASN A 112 10.39 10.03 3.24
N ASP A 113 10.68 8.96 3.99
CA ASP A 113 11.65 7.91 3.64
C ASP A 113 10.91 6.66 3.13
#